data_AF-A0A0D6PBJ6-F1
#
_entry.id   AF-A0A0D6PBJ6-F1
#
_cell.length_a   1.000
_cell.length_b   1.000
_cell.length_c   1.000
_cell.angle_alpha   90.00
_cell.angle_beta   90.00
_cell.angle_gamma   90.00
#
_symmetry.space_group_name_H-M   'P 1'
#
loop_
_entity.id
_entity.type
_entity.pdbx_description
1 polymer ?
#
loop_
_entity_poly.entity_id
_entity_poly.type
_entity_poly.pdbx_seq_one_letter_code
_entity_poly.pdbx_strand_id
1 'polypeptide(L)'
;MSNGTLSVDIAVRVNVLFGPIAISHYRLDGIEKWRDGQVFHVATTTNNDGEADDMRADRHPQGLIVQGSKVQTYVAPANALPATHWNQVELNGPWINLQNGRLLHPSVKRLGADKVRVANGDILLARHYRVSGDFALQLWYGYHRQWLSLAFTGKDGSNITYLRRDG
;
A
#
# COMPACT_ATOMS: atom_id res chain seq x y z
N MET A 1 -0.29 25.76 16.28
CA MET A 1 -0.52 24.34 15.92
C MET A 1 -0.73 24.32 14.41
N SER A 2 0.14 23.69 13.65
CA SER A 2 0.05 23.74 12.18
C SER A 2 -1.16 22.91 11.71
N ASN A 3 -2.15 23.57 11.09
CA ASN A 3 -3.24 22.96 10.32
C ASN A 3 -2.69 22.29 9.04
N GLY A 4 -1.72 21.40 9.19
CA GLY A 4 -1.02 20.77 8.08
C GLY A 4 -1.91 19.72 7.44
N THR A 5 -2.20 19.89 6.16
CA THR A 5 -2.68 18.80 5.32
C THR A 5 -1.46 18.12 4.71
N LEU A 6 -1.38 16.80 4.79
CA LEU A 6 -0.40 16.00 4.05
C LEU A 6 -1.08 15.44 2.80
N SER A 7 -0.41 15.55 1.65
CA SER A 7 -0.82 14.92 0.40
C SER A 7 0.26 13.92 0.00
N VAL A 8 -0.15 12.70 -0.32
CA VAL A 8 0.73 11.59 -0.72
C VAL A 8 0.31 11.17 -2.12
N ASP A 9 1.21 11.35 -3.08
CA ASP A 9 1.05 10.82 -4.43
C ASP A 9 1.53 9.37 -4.49
N ILE A 10 0.70 8.51 -5.06
CA ILE A 10 0.94 7.07 -5.17
C ILE A 10 1.10 6.75 -6.64
N ALA A 11 2.25 6.19 -7.01
CA ALA A 11 2.49 5.69 -8.35
C ALA A 11 3.18 4.32 -8.28
N VAL A 12 2.49 3.29 -8.74
CA VAL A 12 3.04 1.95 -8.93
C VAL A 12 3.08 1.66 -10.41
N ARG A 13 4.22 1.15 -10.88
CA ARG A 13 4.44 0.72 -12.26
C ARG A 13 5.18 -0.62 -12.21
N VAL A 14 4.60 -1.65 -12.81
CA VAL A 14 5.27 -2.95 -13.00
C VAL A 14 5.16 -3.32 -14.46
N ASN A 15 6.30 -3.60 -15.08
CA ASN A 15 6.37 -4.12 -16.44
C ASN A 15 7.18 -5.41 -16.38
N VAL A 16 6.59 -6.52 -16.83
CA VAL A 16 7.29 -7.80 -16.95
C VAL A 16 7.64 -8.00 -18.41
N LEU A 17 8.94 -8.22 -18.69
CA LEU A 17 9.47 -8.38 -20.04
C LEU A 17 9.95 -9.82 -20.25
N PHE A 18 9.72 -10.36 -21.45
CA PHE A 18 10.34 -11.58 -21.94
C PHE A 18 11.10 -11.28 -23.23
N GLY A 19 12.42 -11.10 -23.10
CA GLY A 19 13.23 -10.55 -24.19
C GLY A 19 12.80 -9.10 -24.52
N PRO A 20 12.63 -8.73 -25.81
CA PRO A 20 12.20 -7.39 -26.19
C PRO A 20 10.68 -7.15 -26.05
N ILE A 21 9.91 -8.16 -25.66
CA ILE A 21 8.43 -8.10 -25.62
C ILE A 21 7.97 -7.92 -24.18
N ALA A 22 7.07 -6.96 -23.95
CA ALA A 22 6.37 -6.84 -22.68
C ALA A 22 5.20 -7.83 -22.63
N ILE A 23 5.12 -8.61 -21.54
CA ILE A 23 4.11 -9.65 -21.37
C ILE A 23 3.09 -9.33 -20.27
N SER A 24 3.39 -8.36 -19.41
CA SER A 24 2.43 -7.83 -18.45
C SER A 24 2.77 -6.38 -18.07
N HIS A 25 1.73 -5.57 -17.92
CA HIS A 25 1.73 -4.17 -17.53
C HIS A 25 0.75 -3.93 -16.40
N TYR A 26 1.26 -3.37 -15.31
CA TYR A 26 0.47 -2.93 -14.18
C TYR A 26 0.78 -1.48 -13.87
N ARG A 27 -0.29 -0.69 -13.72
CA ARG A 27 -0.23 0.72 -13.36
C ARG A 27 -1.26 1.00 -12.28
N LEU A 28 -0.82 1.58 -11.17
CA LEU A 28 -1.69 2.20 -10.18
C LEU A 28 -1.26 3.65 -9.98
N ASP A 29 -2.21 4.57 -10.06
CA ASP A 29 -2.03 5.97 -9.68
C ASP A 29 -3.01 6.31 -8.58
N GLY A 30 -2.62 7.20 -7.67
CA GLY A 30 -3.55 7.70 -6.68
C GLY A 30 -3.03 8.88 -5.88
N ILE A 31 -3.96 9.45 -5.14
CA ILE A 31 -3.70 10.49 -4.15
C ILE A 31 -4.35 10.10 -2.84
N GLU A 32 -3.60 10.27 -1.76
CA GLU A 32 -4.06 10.05 -0.39
C GLU A 32 -3.82 11.35 0.40
N LYS A 33 -4.86 11.86 1.07
CA LYS A 33 -4.78 13.12 1.83
C LYS A 33 -5.12 12.91 3.29
N TRP A 34 -4.33 13.53 4.14
CA TRP A 34 -4.41 13.41 5.60
C TRP A 34 -4.55 14.78 6.25
N ARG A 35 -5.27 14.81 7.36
CA ARG A 35 -5.37 15.96 8.27
C ARG A 35 -5.46 15.42 9.69
N ASP A 36 -4.71 16.02 10.62
CA ASP A 36 -4.75 15.66 12.04
C ASP A 36 -4.51 14.15 12.30
N GLY A 37 -3.61 13.54 11.53
CA GLY A 37 -3.28 12.12 11.65
C GLY A 37 -4.37 11.17 11.14
N GLN A 38 -5.36 11.68 10.40
CA GLN A 38 -6.44 10.90 9.82
C GLN A 38 -6.51 11.08 8.31
N VAL A 39 -6.67 9.99 7.56
CA VAL A 39 -7.01 10.04 6.13
C VAL A 39 -8.35 10.75 5.96
N PHE A 40 -8.49 11.67 5.02
CA PHE A 40 -9.81 12.24 4.69
C PHE A 40 -10.22 12.09 3.24
N HIS A 41 -9.27 11.74 2.38
CA HIS A 41 -9.52 11.50 0.97
C HIS A 41 -8.52 10.49 0.41
N VAL A 42 -9.00 9.55 -0.38
CA VAL A 42 -8.21 8.66 -1.22
C VAL A 42 -8.91 8.55 -2.57
N ALA A 43 -8.17 8.62 -3.66
CA ALA A 43 -8.66 8.26 -4.97
C ALA A 43 -7.55 7.59 -5.75
N THR A 44 -7.83 6.42 -6.31
CA THR A 44 -6.87 5.65 -7.10
C THR A 44 -7.52 5.10 -8.36
N THR A 45 -6.71 4.93 -9.39
CA THR A 45 -7.06 4.18 -10.59
C THR A 45 -5.99 3.13 -10.83
N THR A 46 -6.41 1.97 -11.30
CA THR A 46 -5.56 0.84 -11.63
C THR A 46 -5.84 0.40 -13.05
N ASN A 47 -4.79 0.04 -13.79
CA ASN A 47 -4.87 -0.69 -15.04
C ASN A 47 -3.94 -1.90 -14.94
N ASN A 48 -4.50 -3.09 -15.03
CA ASN A 48 -3.79 -4.36 -15.03
C ASN A 48 -4.05 -5.07 -16.37
N ASP A 49 -3.11 -5.00 -17.30
CA ASP A 49 -3.23 -5.62 -18.62
C ASP A 49 -4.53 -5.26 -19.37
N GLY A 50 -4.98 -4.01 -19.23
CA GLY A 50 -6.21 -3.50 -19.84
C GLY A 50 -7.46 -3.63 -18.94
N GLU A 51 -7.42 -4.39 -17.86
CA GLU A 51 -8.47 -4.40 -16.85
C GLU A 51 -8.35 -3.15 -15.97
N ALA A 52 -9.33 -2.26 -16.10
CA ALA A 52 -9.40 -1.03 -15.33
C ALA A 52 -10.19 -1.25 -14.03
N ASP A 53 -9.64 -0.75 -12.92
CA ASP A 53 -10.26 -0.72 -11.60
C ASP A 53 -10.05 0.66 -10.97
N ASP A 54 -10.89 1.02 -10.01
CA ASP A 54 -10.78 2.25 -9.25
C ASP A 54 -11.30 2.09 -7.83
N MET A 55 -10.83 2.96 -6.94
CA MET A 55 -11.49 3.18 -5.67
C MET A 55 -11.40 4.65 -5.23
N ARG A 56 -12.39 5.06 -4.45
CA ARG A 56 -12.45 6.36 -3.79
C ARG A 56 -12.87 6.19 -2.34
N ALA A 57 -12.24 6.95 -1.45
CA ALA A 57 -12.64 7.00 -0.04
C ALA A 57 -12.67 8.45 0.45
N ASP A 58 -13.78 8.89 1.03
CA ASP A 58 -13.95 10.24 1.57
C ASP A 58 -14.45 10.21 3.00
N ARG A 59 -13.90 11.08 3.85
CA ARG A 59 -14.34 11.22 5.24
C ARG A 59 -15.70 11.88 5.28
N HIS A 60 -16.62 11.23 5.98
CA HIS A 60 -17.95 11.68 6.31
C HIS A 60 -18.13 11.65 7.85
N PRO A 61 -19.10 12.37 8.44
CA PRO A 61 -19.38 12.26 9.88
C PRO A 61 -19.62 10.84 10.40
N GLN A 62 -20.05 9.91 9.54
CA GLN A 62 -20.27 8.51 9.90
C GLN A 62 -18.99 7.65 9.86
N GLY A 63 -17.91 8.13 9.24
CA GLY A 63 -16.69 7.36 9.01
C GLY A 63 -16.08 7.63 7.64
N LEU A 64 -15.12 6.79 7.24
CA LEU A 64 -14.56 6.85 5.89
C LEU A 64 -15.47 6.06 4.94
N ILE A 65 -16.17 6.74 4.04
CA ILE A 65 -17.03 6.08 3.04
C ILE A 65 -16.13 5.62 1.90
N VAL A 66 -16.16 4.33 1.58
CA VAL A 66 -15.36 3.71 0.53
C VAL A 66 -16.27 3.25 -0.60
N GLN A 67 -15.88 3.57 -1.83
CA GLN A 67 -16.48 3.15 -3.08
C GLN A 67 -15.37 2.52 -3.93
N GLY A 68 -15.64 1.41 -4.60
CA GLY A 68 -14.67 0.80 -5.49
C GLY A 68 -15.32 -0.08 -6.54
N SER A 69 -14.62 -0.30 -7.64
CA SER A 69 -15.12 -0.98 -8.84
C SER A 69 -15.64 -2.40 -8.62
N LYS A 70 -15.23 -3.07 -7.53
CA LYS A 70 -15.58 -4.47 -7.23
C LYS A 70 -16.29 -4.66 -5.88
N VAL A 71 -16.74 -3.58 -5.22
CA VAL A 71 -17.42 -3.66 -3.92
C VAL A 71 -18.60 -2.70 -3.83
N GLN A 72 -19.61 -3.07 -3.04
CA GLN A 72 -20.66 -2.13 -2.65
C GLN A 72 -20.08 -1.03 -1.76
N THR A 73 -20.66 0.16 -1.84
CA THR A 73 -20.27 1.28 -0.96
C THR A 73 -20.43 0.89 0.51
N TYR A 74 -19.43 1.19 1.33
CA TYR A 74 -19.45 0.88 2.76
C TYR A 74 -18.76 1.96 3.59
N VAL A 75 -19.05 1.98 4.90
CA VAL A 75 -18.31 2.78 5.87
C VAL A 75 -17.20 1.91 6.44
N ALA A 76 -15.95 2.30 6.24
CA ALA A 76 -14.81 1.54 6.74
C ALA A 76 -14.71 1.60 8.27
N PRO A 77 -14.18 0.54 8.92
CA PRO A 77 -13.86 0.56 10.34
C PRO A 77 -12.99 1.76 10.71
N ALA A 78 -13.14 2.30 11.92
CA ALA A 78 -12.49 3.55 12.33
C ALA A 78 -10.95 3.52 12.24
N ASN A 79 -10.34 2.35 12.45
CA ASN A 79 -8.89 2.13 12.35
C ASN A 79 -8.44 1.55 11.00
N ALA A 80 -9.35 1.41 10.02
CA ALA A 80 -8.97 0.93 8.69
C ALA A 80 -8.18 2.01 7.95
N LEU A 81 -7.10 1.60 7.28
CA LEU A 81 -6.25 2.50 6.50
C LEU A 81 -6.06 2.00 5.05
N PRO A 82 -5.80 2.90 4.11
CA PRO A 82 -5.43 2.51 2.75
C PRO A 82 -4.14 1.68 2.76
N ALA A 83 -4.08 0.61 1.98
CA ALA A 83 -2.90 -0.27 1.88
C ALA A 83 -1.76 0.38 1.06
N THR A 84 -1.31 1.57 1.47
CA THR A 84 -0.27 2.33 0.76
C THR A 84 1.13 2.02 1.26
N HIS A 85 1.25 1.29 2.38
CA HIS A 85 2.48 0.80 2.99
C HIS A 85 3.45 1.84 3.52
N TRP A 86 3.37 3.10 3.09
CA TRP A 86 4.25 4.17 3.58
C TRP A 86 4.05 4.42 5.08
N ASN A 87 2.81 4.29 5.57
CA ASN A 87 2.43 4.52 6.95
C ASN A 87 2.30 3.21 7.74
N GLN A 88 3.29 2.92 8.59
CA GLN A 88 3.29 1.71 9.43
C GLN A 88 2.04 1.54 10.32
N VAL A 89 1.27 2.61 10.59
CA VAL A 89 0.04 2.51 11.39
C VAL A 89 -0.99 1.58 10.74
N GLU A 90 -0.94 1.37 9.41
CA GLU A 90 -1.81 0.41 8.71
C GLU A 90 -1.76 -0.99 9.32
N LEU A 91 -0.61 -1.39 9.91
CA LEU A 91 -0.42 -2.71 10.51
C LEU A 91 -1.35 -2.99 11.71
N ASN A 92 -2.04 -1.97 12.24
CA ASN A 92 -2.88 -2.05 13.45
C ASN A 92 -4.37 -2.26 13.14
N GLY A 93 -4.75 -2.43 11.86
CA GLY A 93 -6.16 -2.53 11.49
C GLY A 93 -6.40 -3.15 10.12
N PRO A 94 -7.68 -3.19 9.70
CA PRO A 94 -8.07 -3.60 8.35
C PRO A 94 -7.48 -2.69 7.28
N TRP A 95 -7.27 -3.23 6.09
CA TRP A 95 -6.72 -2.48 4.97
C TRP A 95 -7.75 -2.25 3.89
N ILE A 96 -7.74 -1.06 3.28
CA ILE A 96 -8.54 -0.76 2.09
C ILE A 96 -7.66 -1.00 0.87
N ASN A 97 -8.05 -1.95 0.02
CA ASN A 97 -7.34 -2.25 -1.22
C ASN A 97 -7.42 -1.05 -2.18
N LEU A 98 -6.27 -0.50 -2.55
CA LEU A 98 -6.16 0.63 -3.47
C LEU A 98 -6.60 0.32 -4.90
N GLN A 99 -6.73 -0.94 -5.28
CA GLN A 99 -7.17 -1.29 -6.63
C GLN A 99 -8.68 -1.13 -6.76
N ASN A 100 -9.43 -1.69 -5.81
CA ASN A 100 -10.86 -1.94 -5.99
C ASN A 100 -11.71 -1.64 -4.74
N GLY A 101 -11.12 -1.07 -3.69
CA GLY A 101 -11.80 -0.66 -2.47
C GLY A 101 -12.12 -1.80 -1.51
N ARG A 102 -11.75 -3.06 -1.81
CA ARG A 102 -12.04 -4.21 -0.94
C ARG A 102 -11.40 -4.04 0.44
N LEU A 103 -12.19 -4.27 1.47
CA LEU A 103 -11.69 -4.34 2.85
C LEU A 103 -10.99 -5.67 3.07
N LEU A 104 -9.74 -5.61 3.53
CA LEU A 104 -8.88 -6.75 3.78
C LEU A 104 -8.56 -6.86 5.27
N HIS A 105 -8.32 -8.08 5.74
CA HIS A 105 -8.08 -8.38 7.15
C HIS A 105 -6.71 -9.05 7.34
N PRO A 106 -5.62 -8.27 7.29
CA PRO A 106 -4.28 -8.81 7.45
C PRO A 106 -4.04 -9.37 8.85
N SER A 107 -3.38 -10.53 8.91
CA SER A 107 -2.74 -11.05 10.11
C SER A 107 -1.25 -10.69 10.07
N VAL A 108 -0.84 -9.84 11.02
CA VAL A 108 0.51 -9.26 11.07
C VAL A 108 1.32 -9.89 12.21
N LYS A 109 2.50 -10.43 11.88
CA LYS A 109 3.47 -10.94 12.84
C LYS A 109 4.78 -10.16 12.74
N ARG A 110 5.20 -9.50 13.82
CA ARG A 110 6.53 -8.91 13.92
C ARG A 110 7.58 -10.00 14.08
N LEU A 111 8.60 -10.00 13.23
CA LEU A 111 9.68 -10.99 13.19
C LEU A 111 10.97 -10.53 13.88
N GLY A 112 11.06 -9.24 14.24
CA GLY A 112 12.21 -8.69 14.94
C GLY A 112 12.95 -7.65 14.10
N ALA A 113 14.24 -7.48 14.39
CA ALA A 113 15.12 -6.60 13.64
C ALA A 113 15.72 -7.36 12.45
N ASP A 114 15.92 -6.65 11.34
CA ASP A 114 16.47 -7.18 10.10
C ASP A 114 17.29 -6.11 9.38
N LYS A 115 18.15 -6.48 8.43
CA LYS A 115 18.92 -5.56 7.59
C LYS A 115 18.36 -5.57 6.18
N VAL A 116 18.00 -4.39 5.68
CA VAL A 116 17.43 -4.22 4.33
C VAL A 116 18.36 -3.36 3.50
N ARG A 117 18.66 -3.82 2.29
CA ARG A 117 19.31 -3.00 1.27
C ARG A 117 18.25 -2.16 0.54
N VAL A 118 18.33 -0.84 0.62
CA VAL A 118 17.43 0.07 -0.10
C VAL A 118 17.99 0.45 -1.48
N ALA A 119 17.23 1.16 -2.31
CA ALA A 119 17.52 1.34 -3.73
C ALA A 119 18.85 2.08 -4.01
N ASN A 120 19.31 2.93 -3.09
CA ASN A 120 20.58 3.65 -3.22
C ASN A 120 21.81 2.76 -2.87
N GLY A 121 21.60 1.51 -2.42
CA GLY A 121 22.64 0.56 -2.02
C GLY A 121 22.90 0.48 -0.52
N ASP A 122 22.39 1.42 0.28
CA ASP A 122 22.56 1.46 1.73
C ASP A 122 21.90 0.27 2.41
N ILE A 123 22.52 -0.18 3.50
CA ILE A 123 21.98 -1.22 4.37
C ILE A 123 21.44 -0.56 5.64
N LEU A 124 20.12 -0.61 5.81
CA LEU A 124 19.42 0.00 6.94
C LEU A 124 18.89 -1.07 7.89
N LEU A 125 18.94 -0.78 9.19
CA LEU A 125 18.28 -1.60 10.21
C LEU A 125 16.77 -1.33 10.17
N ALA A 126 15.99 -2.40 10.08
CA ALA A 126 14.55 -2.35 9.97
C ALA A 126 13.86 -3.26 11.00
N ARG A 127 12.60 -2.95 11.30
CA ARG A 127 11.65 -3.87 11.92
C ARG A 127 10.96 -4.65 10.80
N HIS A 128 11.05 -5.97 10.86
CA HIS A 128 10.48 -6.88 9.86
C HIS A 128 9.13 -7.41 10.33
N TYR A 129 8.15 -7.39 9.44
CA TYR A 129 6.81 -7.90 9.64
C TYR A 129 6.44 -8.89 8.54
N ARG A 130 5.86 -10.01 8.92
CA ARG A 130 5.15 -10.90 8.01
C ARG A 130 3.68 -10.58 8.05
N VAL A 131 3.07 -10.45 6.88
CA VAL A 131 1.62 -10.31 6.74
C VAL A 131 1.06 -11.50 5.98
N SER A 132 -0.08 -11.98 6.44
CA SER A 132 -0.80 -13.15 5.91
C SER A 132 -2.31 -12.90 5.93
N GLY A 133 -3.09 -13.78 5.32
CA GLY A 133 -4.55 -13.66 5.19
C GLY A 133 -4.95 -13.53 3.72
N ASP A 134 -5.63 -12.44 3.38
CA ASP A 134 -6.06 -12.13 1.99
C ASP A 134 -4.90 -11.99 1.00
N PHE A 135 -3.68 -11.81 1.50
CA PHE A 135 -2.44 -11.69 0.75
C PHE A 135 -1.26 -12.12 1.64
N ALA A 136 -0.14 -12.43 1.02
CA ALA A 136 1.11 -12.80 1.70
C ALA A 136 2.21 -11.84 1.28
N LEU A 137 2.73 -11.08 2.25
CA LEU A 137 3.82 -10.14 2.01
C LEU A 137 4.69 -9.96 3.26
N GLN A 138 5.89 -9.47 3.03
CA GLN A 138 6.86 -9.09 4.04
C GLN A 138 7.04 -7.58 3.96
N LEU A 139 7.06 -6.91 5.11
CA LEU A 139 7.19 -5.46 5.23
C LEU A 139 8.37 -5.11 6.14
N TRP A 140 9.13 -4.09 5.75
CA TRP A 140 10.23 -3.56 6.53
C TRP A 140 10.07 -2.07 6.75
N TYR A 141 10.12 -1.68 8.02
CA TYR A 141 10.04 -0.29 8.45
C TYR A 141 11.26 0.11 9.25
N GLY A 142 11.78 1.32 9.02
CA GLY A 142 12.89 1.86 9.78
C GLY A 142 12.51 2.18 11.22
N TYR A 143 13.51 2.62 12.01
CA TYR A 143 13.30 2.95 13.41
C TYR A 143 12.25 4.06 13.60
N HIS A 144 12.23 5.06 12.72
CA HIS A 144 11.27 6.16 12.69
C HIS A 144 9.96 5.81 11.96
N ARG A 145 9.67 4.52 11.77
CA ARG A 145 8.45 3.99 11.13
C ARG A 145 8.30 4.32 9.64
N GLN A 146 9.34 4.85 9.01
CA GLN A 146 9.37 5.05 7.57
C GLN A 146 9.41 3.70 6.85
N TRP A 147 8.61 3.53 5.79
CA TRP A 147 8.67 2.36 4.92
C TRP A 147 10.05 2.23 4.28
N LEU A 148 10.61 1.02 4.22
CA LEU A 148 11.91 0.76 3.59
C LEU A 148 11.82 -0.24 2.44
N SER A 149 10.99 -1.28 2.59
CA SER A 149 10.86 -2.33 1.59
C SER A 149 9.57 -3.13 1.80
N LEU A 150 9.11 -3.75 0.73
CA LEU A 150 8.08 -4.77 0.72
C LEU A 150 8.53 -5.92 -0.20
N ALA A 151 8.20 -7.16 0.15
CA ALA A 151 8.44 -8.31 -0.71
C ALA A 151 7.25 -9.28 -0.70
N PHE A 152 6.98 -9.91 -1.84
CA PHE A 152 5.93 -10.91 -1.99
C PHE A 152 6.27 -11.87 -3.12
N THR A 153 5.56 -13.00 -3.16
CA THR A 153 5.69 -13.98 -4.24
C THR A 153 4.56 -13.76 -5.25
N GLY A 154 4.92 -13.55 -6.51
CA GLY A 154 3.98 -13.45 -7.63
C GLY A 154 3.25 -14.77 -7.89
N LYS A 155 2.16 -14.71 -8.66
CA LYS A 155 1.38 -15.91 -9.02
C LYS A 155 2.19 -16.94 -9.81
N ASP A 156 3.22 -16.50 -10.51
CA ASP A 156 4.19 -17.29 -11.28
C ASP A 156 5.34 -17.85 -10.42
N GLY A 157 5.33 -17.61 -9.10
CA GLY A 157 6.39 -18.02 -8.17
C GLY A 157 7.59 -17.07 -8.13
N SER A 158 7.58 -15.97 -8.89
CA SER A 158 8.63 -14.97 -8.86
C SER A 158 8.69 -14.27 -7.49
N ASN A 159 9.90 -13.94 -7.01
CA ASN A 159 10.06 -13.12 -5.82
C ASN A 159 10.16 -11.65 -6.24
N ILE A 160 9.17 -10.86 -5.85
CA ILE A 160 9.08 -9.43 -6.15
C ILE A 160 9.48 -8.66 -4.90
N THR A 161 10.33 -7.65 -5.05
CA THR A 161 10.75 -6.76 -3.97
C THR A 161 10.66 -5.31 -4.42
N TYR A 162 9.99 -4.48 -3.63
CA TYR A 162 9.95 -3.03 -3.79
C TYR A 162 10.88 -2.41 -2.76
N LEU A 163 11.80 -1.56 -3.22
CA LEU A 163 12.78 -0.88 -2.39
C LEU A 163 12.46 0.60 -2.33
N ARG A 164 12.56 1.19 -1.13
CA ARG A 164 12.52 2.64 -0.99
C ARG A 164 13.65 3.27 -1.81
N ARG A 165 13.27 4.24 -2.62
CA ARG A 165 14.17 5.20 -3.26
C ARG A 165 14.13 6.48 -2.45
N ASP A 166 15.28 7.08 -2.16
CA ASP A 166 15.30 8.42 -1.61
C ASP A 166 14.79 9.41 -2.65
N GLY A 167 13.97 10.37 -2.21
CA GLY A 167 13.49 11.48 -3.01
C GLY A 167 14.46 12.65 -2.96
#